data_AF-A0A943X3A7-F1
#
_entry.id   AF-A0A943X3A7-F1
#
_cell.length_a   1.000
_cell.length_b   1.000
_cell.length_c   1.000
_cell.angle_alpha   90.00
_cell.angle_beta   90.00
_cell.angle_gamma   90.00
#
_symmetry.space_group_name_H-M   'P 1'
#
loop_
_entity.id
_entity.type
_entity.pdbx_description
1 polymer ?
#
loop_
_entity_poly.entity_id
_entity_poly.type
_entity_poly.pdbx_seq_one_letter_code
_entity_poly.pdbx_strand_id
1 'polypeptide(L)'
;MDFNKILVGKSDDRLENKYFLTERQVDGRYIYGVMITNKTDECCIYGIFDDKSETKKFLEILIKNNVTPLSLDYIADDYIGEREMAYI
;
A
#
# COMPACT_ATOMS: atom_id res chain seq x y z
N MET A 1 18.20 -3.34 -2.93
CA MET A 1 17.98 -2.43 -1.78
C MET A 1 16.70 -2.90 -1.11
N ASP A 2 16.79 -3.40 0.11
CA ASP A 2 15.66 -4.12 0.74
C ASP A 2 14.82 -3.20 1.62
N PHE A 3 13.52 -3.15 1.33
CA PHE A 3 12.53 -2.59 2.25
C PHE A 3 12.16 -3.65 3.29
N ASN A 4 11.99 -3.23 4.55
CA ASN A 4 11.37 -4.10 5.54
C ASN A 4 9.90 -4.29 5.17
N LYS A 5 9.42 -5.54 5.17
CA LYS A 5 8.04 -5.89 4.79
C LYS A 5 7.30 -6.44 6.01
N ILE A 6 6.27 -5.74 6.44
CA ILE A 6 5.44 -6.11 7.59
C ILE A 6 4.08 -6.56 7.05
N LEU A 7 3.73 -7.84 7.24
CA LEU A 7 2.41 -8.35 6.86
C LEU A 7 1.32 -7.69 7.72
N VAL A 8 0.37 -7.04 7.07
CA VAL A 8 -0.74 -6.32 7.73
C VAL A 8 -2.04 -7.09 7.58
N GLY A 9 -2.27 -7.73 6.43
CA GLY A 9 -3.49 -8.47 6.18
C GLY A 9 -3.35 -9.49 5.06
N LYS A 10 -4.35 -10.36 4.98
CA LYS A 10 -4.54 -11.29 3.87
C LYS A 10 -6.02 -11.36 3.49
N SER A 11 -6.31 -11.61 2.23
CA SER A 11 -7.64 -12.00 1.81
C SER A 11 -7.82 -13.52 1.95
N ASP A 12 -9.04 -13.95 2.29
CA ASP A 12 -9.40 -15.37 2.37
C ASP A 12 -10.09 -15.86 1.07
N ASP A 13 -9.87 -15.15 -0.04
CA ASP A 13 -10.39 -15.54 -1.36
C ASP A 13 -9.38 -16.38 -2.17
N ARG A 14 -9.77 -16.80 -3.38
CA ARG A 14 -8.96 -17.67 -4.25
C ARG A 14 -7.61 -17.07 -4.67
N LEU A 15 -7.51 -15.76 -4.77
CA LEU A 15 -6.28 -15.04 -5.11
C LEU A 15 -5.30 -15.04 -3.94
N GLU A 16 -5.78 -15.14 -2.70
CA GLU A 16 -4.95 -15.11 -1.47
C GLU A 16 -4.03 -13.88 -1.43
N ASN A 17 -4.60 -12.69 -1.67
CA ASN A 17 -3.88 -11.44 -1.63
C ASN A 17 -3.26 -11.23 -0.25
N LYS A 18 -2.00 -10.81 -0.20
CA LYS A 18 -1.27 -10.44 1.02
C LYS A 18 -0.87 -8.98 0.93
N TYR A 19 -1.12 -8.26 2.00
CA TYR A 19 -0.96 -6.82 2.08
C TYR A 19 0.13 -6.49 3.09
N PHE A 20 1.13 -5.73 2.65
CA PHE A 20 2.30 -5.41 3.45
C PHE A 20 2.47 -3.90 3.57
N LEU A 21 2.79 -3.46 4.78
CA LEU A 21 3.45 -2.18 4.99
C LEU A 21 4.93 -2.38 4.67
N THR A 22 5.46 -1.53 3.80
CA THR A 22 6.89 -1.47 3.52
C THR A 22 7.48 -0.23 4.17
N GLU A 23 8.65 -0.37 4.77
CA GLU A 23 9.34 0.76 5.38
C GLU A 23 10.85 0.68 5.14
N ARG A 24 11.46 1.84 4.96
CA ARG A 24 12.90 1.98 4.80
C ARG A 24 13.38 3.28 5.41
N GLN A 25 14.54 3.23 6.06
CA GLN A 25 15.22 4.46 6.48
C GLN A 25 16.17 4.95 5.39
N VAL A 26 16.05 6.21 5.01
CA VAL A 26 16.91 6.94 4.06
C VAL A 26 17.29 8.26 4.71
N ASP A 27 18.60 8.50 4.89
CA ASP A 27 19.13 9.74 5.47
C ASP A 27 18.45 10.17 6.78
N GLY A 28 18.16 9.20 7.65
CA GLY A 28 17.52 9.41 8.95
C GLY A 28 15.99 9.57 8.89
N ARG A 29 15.38 9.62 7.71
CA ARG A 29 13.92 9.67 7.52
C ARG A 29 13.37 8.30 7.12
N TYR A 30 12.14 8.00 7.54
CA TYR A 30 11.46 6.80 7.10
C TYR A 30 10.62 7.09 5.86
N ILE A 31 10.77 6.24 4.85
CA ILE A 31 9.89 6.16 3.70
C ILE A 31 8.96 4.97 3.92
N TYR A 32 7.66 5.23 3.85
CA TYR A 32 6.63 4.21 3.97
C TYR A 32 6.02 3.91 2.60
N GLY A 33 5.57 2.68 2.41
CA GLY A 33 4.92 2.25 1.19
C GLY A 33 4.00 1.07 1.44
N VAL A 34 3.32 0.64 0.40
CA VAL A 34 2.42 -0.51 0.44
C VAL A 34 2.84 -1.51 -0.62
N MET A 35 2.68 -2.79 -0.31
CA MET A 35 2.89 -3.87 -1.26
C MET A 35 1.71 -4.82 -1.19
N ILE A 36 1.18 -5.19 -2.35
CA ILE A 36 0.20 -6.27 -2.48
C ILE A 36 0.85 -7.36 -3.32
N THR A 37 0.75 -8.60 -2.87
CA THR A 37 1.17 -9.77 -3.65
C THR A 37 0.14 -10.87 -3.54
N ASN A 38 0.02 -11.65 -4.59
CA ASN A 38 -0.76 -12.87 -4.62
C ASN A 38 0.07 -13.99 -5.28
N LYS A 39 -0.56 -15.08 -5.71
CA LYS A 39 0.15 -16.21 -6.34
C LYS A 39 0.82 -15.88 -7.67
N THR A 40 0.31 -14.89 -8.39
CA THR A 40 0.67 -14.62 -9.78
C THR A 40 1.39 -13.28 -9.96
N ASP A 41 1.10 -12.32 -9.09
CA ASP A 41 1.48 -10.93 -9.27
C ASP A 41 1.95 -10.29 -7.95
N GLU A 42 2.77 -9.27 -8.09
CA GLU A 42 3.11 -8.35 -7.01
C GLU A 42 3.12 -6.92 -7.54
N CYS A 43 2.69 -5.97 -6.71
CA CYS A 43 2.82 -4.55 -6.98
C CYS A 43 3.18 -3.84 -5.68
N CYS A 44 3.99 -2.80 -5.79
CA CYS A 44 4.47 -2.04 -4.67
C CYS A 44 4.62 -0.56 -5.03
N ILE A 45 4.13 0.29 -4.14
CA ILE A 45 4.26 1.74 -4.25
C ILE A 45 4.93 2.26 -2.99
N TYR A 46 5.97 3.06 -3.17
CA TYR A 46 6.76 3.66 -2.09
C TYR A 46 6.54 5.16 -2.05
N GLY A 47 6.58 5.74 -0.86
CA GLY A 47 6.52 7.20 -0.67
C GLY A 47 5.16 7.79 -0.98
N ILE A 48 4.07 7.01 -0.86
CA ILE A 48 2.70 7.53 -1.02
C ILE A 48 2.41 8.58 0.06
N PHE A 49 2.83 8.31 1.30
CA PHE A 49 2.67 9.22 2.42
C PHE A 49 3.98 9.30 3.22
N ASP A 50 4.25 10.48 3.77
CA ASP A 50 5.36 10.69 4.71
C ASP A 50 5.06 10.13 6.11
N ASP A 51 3.79 9.78 6.38
CA ASP A 51 3.33 9.28 7.66
C ASP A 51 2.94 7.79 7.63
N LYS A 52 3.40 7.06 8.66
CA LYS A 52 3.14 5.62 8.82
C LYS A 52 1.66 5.34 9.09
N SER A 53 0.98 6.21 9.84
CA SER A 53 -0.42 6.04 10.20
C SER A 53 -1.33 6.21 8.98
N GLU A 54 -1.05 7.20 8.14
CA GLU A 54 -1.75 7.38 6.86
C GLU A 54 -1.54 6.18 5.93
N THR A 55 -0.30 5.71 5.80
CA THR A 55 0.00 4.50 4.99
C THR A 55 -0.77 3.28 5.50
N LYS A 56 -0.93 3.13 6.82
CA LYS A 56 -1.75 2.06 7.41
C LYS A 56 -3.23 2.22 7.11
N LYS A 57 -3.79 3.42 7.21
CA LYS A 57 -5.20 3.68 6.85
C LYS A 57 -5.48 3.35 5.39
N PHE A 58 -4.56 3.71 4.49
CA PHE A 58 -4.67 3.33 3.09
C PHE A 58 -4.64 1.80 2.91
N LEU A 59 -3.73 1.10 3.59
CA LEU A 59 -3.70 -0.37 3.63
C LEU A 59 -5.02 -1.00 4.10
N GLU A 60 -5.66 -0.44 5.13
CA GLU A 60 -6.97 -0.91 5.59
C GLU A 60 -8.05 -0.77 4.51
N ILE A 61 -8.03 0.31 3.73
CA ILE A 61 -8.93 0.51 2.58
C ILE A 61 -8.66 -0.53 1.49
N LEU A 62 -7.39 -0.79 1.17
CA LEU A 62 -7.00 -1.80 0.18
C LEU A 62 -7.49 -3.20 0.59
N ILE A 63 -7.30 -3.58 1.85
CA ILE A 63 -7.76 -4.87 2.40
C ILE A 63 -9.28 -4.96 2.35
N LYS A 64 -9.98 -3.92 2.81
CA LYS A 64 -11.45 -3.89 2.87
C LYS A 64 -12.10 -4.05 1.49
N ASN A 65 -11.48 -3.48 0.46
CA ASN A 65 -11.97 -3.55 -0.92
C ASN A 65 -11.38 -4.74 -1.71
N ASN A 66 -10.55 -5.56 -1.07
CA ASN A 66 -9.85 -6.68 -1.68
C ASN A 66 -9.05 -6.28 -2.95
N VAL A 67 -8.31 -5.18 -2.86
CA VAL A 67 -7.55 -4.65 -4.00
C VAL A 67 -6.46 -5.64 -4.40
N THR A 68 -6.35 -5.88 -5.71
CA THR A 68 -5.36 -6.79 -6.28
C THR A 68 -4.07 -6.04 -6.62
N PRO A 69 -2.92 -6.74 -6.76
CA PRO A 69 -1.68 -6.13 -7.23
C PRO A 69 -1.85 -5.35 -8.54
N LEU A 70 -2.63 -5.88 -9.50
CA LEU A 70 -2.85 -5.29 -10.82
C LEU A 70 -3.65 -3.97 -10.78
N SER A 71 -4.46 -3.79 -9.74
CA SER A 71 -5.29 -2.59 -9.55
C SER A 71 -4.65 -1.54 -8.63
N LEU A 72 -3.50 -1.85 -8.02
CA LEU A 72 -2.95 -1.02 -6.94
C LEU A 72 -2.61 0.39 -7.40
N ASP A 73 -1.94 0.54 -8.55
CA ASP A 73 -1.51 1.87 -9.06
C ASP A 73 -2.70 2.77 -9.34
N TYR A 74 -3.72 2.25 -10.04
CA TYR A 74 -4.95 3.00 -10.35
C TYR A 74 -5.69 3.46 -9.08
N ILE A 75 -5.81 2.57 -8.08
CA ILE A 75 -6.48 2.90 -6.82
C ILE A 75 -5.67 3.91 -6.00
N ALA A 76 -4.34 3.84 -6.05
CA ALA A 76 -3.49 4.80 -5.37
C ALA A 76 -3.60 6.19 -6.02
N ASP A 77 -3.57 6.27 -7.34
CA ASP A 77 -3.75 7.53 -8.08
C ASP A 77 -5.11 8.16 -7.78
N ASP A 78 -6.20 7.38 -7.82
CA ASP A 78 -7.55 7.85 -7.49
C ASP A 78 -7.62 8.36 -6.03
N TYR A 79 -7.04 7.62 -5.08
CA TYR A 79 -7.06 8.00 -3.66
C TYR A 79 -6.29 9.31 -3.39
N ILE A 80 -5.16 9.52 -4.06
CA ILE A 80 -4.37 10.76 -3.94
C ILE A 80 -5.13 11.91 -4.58
N GLY A 81 -5.67 11.72 -5.79
CA GLY A 81 -6.42 12.75 -6.51
C GLY A 81 -7.68 13.21 -5.77
N GLU A 82 -8.44 12.29 -5.18
CA GLU A 82 -9.60 12.64 -4.35
C GLU A 82 -9.21 13.39 -3.07
N ARG A 83 -8.07 13.03 -2.45
CA ARG A 83 -7.56 13.77 -1.28
C ARG A 83 -7.20 15.20 -1.65
N GLU A 84 -6.48 15.43 -2.76
CA GLU A 84 -6.08 16.79 -3.16
C GLU A 84 -7.29 17.69 -3.43
N MET A 85 -8.36 17.15 -4.01
CA MET A 85 -9.61 17.90 -4.26
C MET A 85 -10.40 18.22 -2.98
N ALA A 86 -10.25 17.44 -1.91
CA ALA A 86 -10.92 17.69 -0.64
C ALA A 86 -10.33 18.88 0.15
N TYR A 87 -9.16 19.40 -0.27
CA TYR A 87 -8.49 20.55 0.35
C TYR A 87 -8.63 21.86 -0.47
N ILE A 88 -9.48 21.88 -1.51
CA ILE A 88 -9.81 23.07 -2.32
C ILE A 88 -11.22 23.56 -1.95
#